data_AF-A0A705SL80-F1
#
_entry.id   AF-A0A705SL80-F1
#
_cell.length_a   1.000
_cell.length_b   1.000
_cell.length_c   1.000
_cell.angle_alpha   90.00
_cell.angle_beta   90.00
_cell.angle_gamma   90.00
#
_symmetry.space_group_name_H-M   'P 1'
#
loop_
_entity.id
_entity.type
_entity.pdbx_description
1 polymer ?
#
loop_
_entity_poly.entity_id
_entity_poly.type
_entity_poly.pdbx_seq_one_letter_code
_entity_poly.pdbx_strand_id
1 'polypeptide(L)' 'MIIERARELAVRAPARVVFPDALDERVLKAAHYLQQYGLARPVLVASPFALRQFALSHRMAMDGI' A
#
# COMPACT_ATOMS: atom_id res chain seq x y z
N MET A 1 13.06 17.38 -9.14
CA MET A 1 12.01 17.82 -8.18
C MET A 1 12.08 16.98 -6.91
N ILE A 2 11.58 17.49 -5.78
CA ILE A 2 11.67 16.83 -4.45
C ILE A 2 11.08 15.41 -4.44
N ILE A 3 9.94 15.20 -5.12
CA ILE A 3 9.25 13.90 -5.16
C ILE A 3 10.12 12.81 -5.81
N GLU A 4 10.76 13.12 -6.94
CA GLU A 4 11.63 12.13 -7.61
C GLU A 4 12.84 11.77 -6.74
N ARG A 5 13.40 12.75 -6.03
CA ARG A 5 14.49 12.48 -5.10
C ARG A 5 14.05 11.58 -3.93
N ALA A 6 12.86 11.83 -3.38
CA ALA A 6 12.30 10.97 -2.34
C ALA A 6 12.05 9.54 -2.85
N ARG A 7 11.55 9.40 -4.08
CA ARG A 7 11.34 8.11 -4.74
C ARG A 7 12.63 7.33 -4.90
N GLU A 8 13.71 7.97 -5.38
CA GLU A 8 15.03 7.33 -5.50
C GLU A 8 15.55 6.79 -4.17
N LEU A 9 15.37 7.55 -3.08
CA LEU A 9 15.77 7.14 -1.75
C LEU A 9 14.92 5.98 -1.23
N ALA A 10 13.61 6.03 -1.48
CA ALA A 10 12.66 5.00 -1.06
C ALA A 10 12.95 3.65 -1.74
N VAL A 11 13.28 3.62 -3.03
CA VAL A 11 13.68 2.40 -3.74
C VAL A 11 14.95 1.77 -3.12
N ARG A 12 15.91 2.60 -2.71
CA ARG A 12 17.18 2.11 -2.11
C ARG A 12 16.98 1.53 -0.71
N ALA A 13 16.02 2.04 0.04
CA ALA A 13 15.74 1.64 1.41
C ALA A 13 14.23 1.66 1.70
N PRO A 14 13.47 0.66 1.19
CA PRO A 14 12.03 0.63 1.32
C PRO A 14 11.61 0.43 2.78
N ALA A 15 11.03 1.48 3.37
CA ALA A 15 10.57 1.47 4.75
C ALA A 15 9.24 0.73 4.91
N ARG A 16 8.90 0.34 6.14
CA ARG A 16 7.55 -0.16 6.46
C ARG A 16 6.62 1.02 6.69
N VAL A 17 5.47 1.04 6.01
CA VAL A 17 4.48 2.14 6.11
C VAL A 17 3.16 1.57 6.59
N VAL A 18 2.67 2.03 7.74
CA VAL A 18 1.43 1.56 8.33
C VAL A 18 0.26 2.40 7.84
N PHE A 19 -0.79 1.75 7.35
CA PHE A 19 -2.04 2.37 6.97
C PHE A 19 -3.13 1.94 7.96
N PRO A 20 -3.46 2.80 8.94
CA PRO A 20 -4.43 2.48 9.98
C PRO A 20 -5.88 2.46 9.47
N ASP A 21 -6.15 3.12 8.35
CA ASP A 21 -7.49 3.24 7.75
C ASP A 21 -7.54 2.48 6.42
N ALA A 22 -7.39 1.15 6.49
CA ALA A 22 -7.23 0.30 5.31
C ALA A 22 -8.53 -0.01 4.54
N LEU A 23 -9.69 0.47 5.03
CA LEU A 23 -11.00 0.33 4.36
C LEU A 23 -11.35 1.59 3.53
N ASP A 24 -10.33 2.17 2.90
CA ASP A 24 -10.45 3.27 1.93
C ASP A 24 -9.77 2.85 0.63
N GLU A 25 -10.46 3.02 -0.50
CA GLU A 25 -9.96 2.63 -1.82
C GLU A 25 -8.63 3.35 -2.17
N ARG A 26 -8.47 4.61 -1.77
CA ARG A 26 -7.27 5.42 -2.03
C ARG A 26 -6.08 4.86 -1.26
N VAL A 27 -6.32 4.41 -0.03
CA VAL A 27 -5.30 3.78 0.81
C VAL A 27 -4.83 2.46 0.19
N LEU A 28 -5.76 1.63 -0.29
CA LEU A 28 -5.40 0.40 -0.98
C LEU A 28 -4.63 0.66 -2.28
N LYS A 29 -5.05 1.64 -3.09
CA LYS A 29 -4.31 2.06 -4.29
C LYS A 29 -2.90 2.52 -3.95
N ALA A 30 -2.74 3.32 -2.91
CA ALA A 30 -1.43 3.80 -2.47
C ALA A 30 -0.55 2.65 -1.96
N ALA A 31 -1.09 1.76 -1.13
CA ALA A 31 -0.36 0.59 -0.63
C ALA A 31 0.11 -0.30 -1.80
N HIS A 32 -0.79 -0.60 -2.73
CA HIS A 32 -0.46 -1.40 -3.92
C HIS A 32 0.61 -0.72 -4.77
N TYR A 33 0.49 0.58 -5.03
CA TYR A 33 1.50 1.34 -5.74
C TYR A 33 2.88 1.27 -5.07
N LEU A 34 2.92 1.47 -3.74
CA LEU A 34 4.17 1.44 -2.99
C LEU A 34 4.83 0.06 -3.04
N GLN A 35 4.04 -1.02 -2.94
CA GLN A 35 4.52 -2.40 -3.01
C GLN A 35 4.99 -2.74 -4.44
N GLN A 36 4.17 -2.46 -5.46
CA GLN A 36 4.44 -2.78 -6.87
C GLN A 36 5.73 -2.12 -7.37
N TYR A 37 6.00 -0.87 -6.96
CA TYR A 37 7.20 -0.12 -7.36
C TYR A 37 8.36 -0.27 -6.37
N GLY A 38 8.24 -1.11 -5.33
CA GLY A 38 9.29 -1.35 -4.35
C GLY A 38 9.68 -0.11 -3.54
N LEU A 39 8.76 0.84 -3.36
CA LEU A 39 8.99 2.11 -2.67
C LEU A 39 8.86 1.95 -1.14
N ALA A 40 8.02 1.02 -0.70
CA ALA A 40 7.83 0.72 0.71
C ALA A 40 7.29 -0.70 0.88
N ARG A 41 7.16 -1.12 2.15
CA ARG A 41 6.49 -2.35 2.58
C ARG A 41 5.23 -1.95 3.36
N PRO A 42 4.08 -1.81 2.70
CA PRO A 42 2.84 -1.41 3.35
C PRO A 42 2.41 -2.41 4.42
N VAL A 43 1.75 -1.92 5.47
CA VAL A 43 1.10 -2.73 6.50
C VAL A 43 -0.30 -2.18 6.68
N LEU A 44 -1.31 -2.96 6.27
CA LEU A 44 -2.71 -2.59 6.38
C LEU A 44 -3.25 -3.02 7.74
N VAL A 45 -3.88 -2.10 8.47
CA VAL A 45 -4.50 -2.40 9.76
C VAL A 45 -6.01 -2.37 9.61
N ALA A 46 -6.61 -3.55 9.55
CA ALA A 46 -8.06 -3.76 9.56
C ALA A 46 -8.35 -5.22 9.90
N SER A 47 -9.63 -5.57 10.09
CA SER A 47 -10.06 -6.96 10.12
C SER A 47 -9.67 -7.65 8.79
N PRO A 48 -8.97 -8.80 8.80
CA PRO A 48 -8.60 -9.51 7.57
C PRO A 48 -9.81 -9.91 6.71
N PHE A 49 -10.96 -10.17 7.34
CA PHE A 49 -12.20 -10.49 6.62
C PHE A 49 -12.79 -9.26 5.93
N ALA A 50 -12.88 -8.14 6.66
CA ALA A 50 -13.36 -6.87 6.11
C ALA A 50 -12.46 -6.40 4.96
N LEU A 51 -11.14 -6.54 5.11
CA LEU A 51 -10.17 -6.14 4.11
C LEU A 51 -10.29 -6.97 2.82
N ARG A 52 -10.43 -8.30 2.93
CA ARG A 52 -10.65 -9.17 1.77
C ARG A 52 -11.98 -8.84 1.07
N GLN A 53 -13.06 -8.66 1.83
CA GLN A 53 -14.35 -8.29 1.26
C GLN A 53 -14.30 -6.94 0.55
N PHE A 54 -13.64 -5.96 1.16
CA PHE A 54 -13.48 -4.62 0.61
C PHE A 54 -12.62 -4.61 -0.66
N ALA A 55 -11.51 -5.37 -0.67
CA ALA A 55 -10.68 -5.51 -1.86
C ALA A 55 -11.43 -6.19 -3.02
N LEU A 56 -12.22 -7.23 -2.74
CA LEU A 56 -13.06 -7.90 -3.72
C LEU A 56 -14.12 -6.95 -4.31
N SER A 57 -14.80 -6.17 -3.48
CA SER A 57 -15.83 -5.22 -3.96
C SER A 57 -15.25 -4.12 -4.84
N HIS A 58 -13.97 -3.76 -4.65
CA HIS A 58 -13.25 -2.76 -5.44
C HIS A 58 -12.36 -3.36 -6.54
N ARG A 59 -12.43 -4.68 -6.78
CA ARG A 59 -11.61 -5.41 -7.78
C ARG A 59 -10.11 -5.17 -7.62
N MET A 60 -9.63 -5.11 -6.38
CA MET A 60 -8.22 -4.94 -6.05
C MET A 60 -7.60 -6.27 -5.66
N ALA A 61 -6.45 -6.58 -6.26
CA ALA A 61 -5.67 -7.74 -5.89
C ALA A 61 -4.91 -7.46 -4.58
N MET A 62 -4.94 -8.42 -3.66
CA MET A 62 -4.27 -8.36 -2.35
C MET A 62 -2.99 -9.20 -2.33
N ASP A 63 -2.50 -9.62 -3.49
CA ASP A 63 -1.29 -10.39 -3.63
C ASP A 63 -0.06 -9.54 -3.26
N GLY A 64 0.64 -9.98 -2.22
CA GLY A 64 1.85 -9.30 -1.75
C GLY A 64 1.64 -8.13 -0.80
N ILE A 65 0.43 -7.90 -0.28
CA ILE A 65 0.12 -6.93 0.81
C ILE A 65 -0.47 -7.66 2.02
#